data_AF-A0AAV2TDL5-F1
#
_entry.id   AF-A0AAV2TDL5-F1
#
_cell.length_a   1.000
_cell.length_b   1.000
_cell.length_c   1.000
_cell.angle_alpha   90.00
_cell.angle_beta   90.00
_cell.angle_gamma   90.00
#
_symmetry.space_group_name_H-M   'P 1'
#
loop_
_entity.id
_entity.type
_entity.pdbx_description
1 polymer ?
#
loop_
_entity_poly.entity_id
_entity_poly.type
_entity_poly.pdbx_seq_one_letter_code
_entity_poly.pdbx_strand_id
1 'polypeptide(L)'
;MHHPSSDKVVTTHHATYFSPRLIPYYRGHCPNLKFDYGQTYGMATAKQLQDFRLSVLASSQTPYCKGGQIPTFYTHNPDLVSENSRAGRERSSGYFKSDLYNQDFDRSEEISRFNLLAQQHRQQYKDKTGTLKSVPEFHIPSAHLDRIRNRYMN
;
A
#
# COMPACT_ATOMS: atom_id res chain seq x y z
N MET A 1 56.22 -12.27 -16.56
CA MET A 1 54.93 -12.96 -16.36
C MET A 1 53.81 -11.94 -16.56
N HIS A 2 53.01 -12.09 -17.62
CA HIS A 2 51.98 -11.15 -18.03
C HIS A 2 50.63 -11.67 -17.50
N HIS A 3 49.93 -10.90 -16.67
CA HIS A 3 48.58 -11.26 -16.22
C HIS A 3 47.58 -10.84 -17.31
N PRO A 4 46.66 -11.72 -17.74
CA PRO A 4 45.64 -11.34 -18.71
C PRO A 4 44.71 -10.28 -18.12
N SER A 5 44.46 -9.22 -18.89
CA SER A 5 43.53 -8.13 -18.55
C SER A 5 42.10 -8.65 -18.39
N SER A 6 41.42 -8.22 -17.32
CA SER A 6 40.11 -8.70 -16.83
C SER A 6 38.88 -8.48 -17.74
N ASP A 7 39.02 -7.95 -18.96
CA ASP A 7 37.90 -7.24 -19.61
C ASP A 7 37.24 -7.95 -20.79
N LYS A 8 37.35 -9.27 -20.95
CA LYS A 8 36.56 -9.99 -21.97
C LYS A 8 35.95 -11.28 -21.45
N VAL A 9 34.74 -11.17 -20.92
CA VAL A 9 33.85 -12.31 -20.68
C VAL A 9 33.46 -12.89 -22.05
N VAL A 10 34.07 -14.02 -22.44
CA VAL A 10 33.67 -14.78 -23.62
C VAL A 10 32.49 -15.67 -23.23
N THR A 11 31.27 -15.25 -23.58
CA THR A 11 30.06 -16.07 -23.42
C THR A 11 29.75 -16.82 -24.72
N THR A 12 29.49 -18.12 -24.63
CA THR A 12 29.05 -18.99 -25.74
C THR A 12 27.55 -18.85 -26.05
N HIS A 13 26.82 -18.01 -25.31
CA HIS A 13 25.38 -17.84 -25.45
C HIS A 13 25.08 -16.44 -25.98
N HIS A 14 24.96 -16.33 -27.31
CA HIS A 14 24.29 -15.18 -27.90
C HIS A 14 22.81 -15.29 -27.53
N ALA A 15 22.31 -14.44 -26.63
CA ALA A 15 20.88 -14.34 -26.44
C ALA A 15 20.32 -13.64 -27.69
N THR A 16 19.89 -14.42 -28.69
CA THR A 16 19.15 -13.87 -29.83
C THR A 16 17.88 -13.24 -29.27
N TYR A 17 17.82 -11.92 -29.28
CA TYR A 17 16.62 -11.20 -28.89
C TYR A 17 15.50 -11.53 -29.90
N PHE A 18 14.53 -12.35 -29.49
CA PHE A 18 13.31 -12.59 -30.24
C PHE A 18 12.26 -11.58 -29.80
N SER A 19 11.68 -10.85 -30.77
CA SER A 19 10.56 -9.95 -30.49
C SER A 19 9.44 -10.74 -29.81
N PRO A 20 8.94 -10.31 -28.63
CA PRO A 20 7.86 -10.99 -27.92
C PRO A 20 6.58 -11.18 -28.74
N ARG A 21 6.45 -10.43 -29.85
CA ARG A 21 5.33 -10.49 -30.80
C ARG A 21 5.39 -11.71 -31.74
N LEU A 22 6.57 -12.31 -31.91
CA LEU A 22 6.82 -13.47 -32.79
C LEU A 22 6.80 -14.80 -32.02
N ILE A 23 6.72 -14.76 -30.69
CA ILE A 23 6.56 -15.94 -29.85
C ILE A 23 5.06 -16.28 -29.86
N PRO A 24 4.64 -17.48 -30.29
CA PRO A 24 3.23 -17.89 -30.17
C PRO A 24 2.83 -17.69 -28.70
N TYR A 25 1.69 -17.04 -28.46
CA TYR A 25 1.25 -16.51 -27.16
C TYR A 25 1.27 -17.58 -26.06
N TYR A 26 2.46 -17.88 -25.54
CA TYR A 26 2.69 -18.84 -24.49
C TYR A 26 2.22 -18.18 -23.22
N ARG A 27 1.04 -18.58 -22.76
CA ARG A 27 0.51 -18.05 -21.50
C ARG A 27 1.35 -18.49 -20.29
N GLY A 28 2.24 -19.47 -20.45
CA GLY A 28 2.96 -20.10 -19.34
C GLY A 28 2.22 -21.32 -18.80
N HIS A 29 2.95 -22.38 -18.44
CA HIS A 29 2.43 -23.39 -17.52
C HIS A 29 2.68 -22.90 -16.09
N CYS A 30 1.62 -22.74 -15.29
CA CYS A 30 1.75 -22.53 -13.86
C CYS A 30 1.80 -23.90 -13.16
N PRO A 31 2.92 -24.28 -12.52
CA PRO A 31 3.00 -25.53 -11.78
C PRO A 31 1.90 -25.58 -10.72
N ASN A 32 1.28 -26.75 -10.52
CA ASN A 32 0.15 -26.98 -9.62
C ASN A 32 -1.19 -26.32 -10.01
N LEU A 33 -1.27 -25.64 -11.17
CA LEU A 33 -2.53 -25.12 -11.71
C LEU A 33 -3.17 -26.14 -12.64
N LYS A 34 -4.34 -26.64 -12.27
CA LYS A 34 -5.17 -27.43 -13.19
C LYS A 34 -6.02 -26.47 -14.03
N PHE A 35 -5.87 -26.52 -15.35
CA PHE A 35 -6.71 -25.73 -16.25
C PHE A 35 -8.08 -26.39 -16.36
N ASP A 36 -9.07 -25.79 -15.71
CA ASP A 36 -10.46 -26.19 -15.84
C ASP A 36 -11.16 -25.34 -16.90
N TYR A 37 -12.10 -25.96 -17.62
CA TYR A 37 -12.91 -25.25 -18.61
C TYR A 37 -13.74 -24.16 -17.92
N GLY A 38 -13.90 -23.00 -18.58
CA GLY A 38 -14.68 -21.87 -18.06
C GLY A 38 -13.89 -20.87 -17.20
N GLN A 39 -12.62 -21.10 -16.91
CA GLN A 39 -11.73 -20.12 -16.28
C GLN A 39 -10.67 -19.63 -17.26
N THR A 40 -10.51 -18.31 -17.37
CA THR A 40 -9.40 -17.76 -18.16
C THR A 40 -8.09 -17.99 -17.43
N TYR A 41 -7.00 -18.15 -18.18
CA TYR A 41 -5.65 -18.28 -17.62
C TYR A 41 -5.35 -17.20 -16.56
N GLY A 42 -5.70 -15.94 -16.86
CA GLY A 42 -5.47 -14.82 -15.93
C GLY A 42 -6.21 -14.98 -14.61
N MET A 43 -7.48 -15.41 -14.65
CA MET A 43 -8.25 -15.67 -13.42
C MET A 43 -7.69 -16.85 -12.62
N ALA A 44 -7.31 -17.93 -13.31
CA ALA A 44 -6.77 -19.13 -12.68
C ALA A 44 -5.43 -18.84 -11.97
N THR A 45 -4.50 -18.15 -12.63
CA THR A 45 -3.21 -17.77 -12.04
C THR A 45 -3.37 -16.74 -10.92
N ALA A 46 -4.27 -15.76 -11.05
CA ALA A 46 -4.54 -14.79 -10.00
C ALA A 46 -5.08 -15.46 -8.72
N LYS A 47 -6.03 -16.41 -8.89
CA LYS A 47 -6.55 -17.21 -7.78
C LYS A 47 -5.45 -18.01 -7.10
N GLN A 48 -4.62 -18.72 -7.87
CA GLN A 48 -3.53 -19.52 -7.32
C GLN A 48 -2.52 -18.69 -6.53
N LEU A 49 -2.12 -17.53 -7.04
CA LEU A 49 -1.23 -16.60 -6.33
C LEU A 49 -1.84 -16.16 -5.00
N GLN A 50 -3.15 -15.86 -5.02
CA GLN A 50 -3.86 -15.43 -3.83
C GLN A 50 -3.99 -16.56 -2.81
N ASP A 51 -4.35 -17.77 -3.24
CA ASP A 51 -4.45 -18.96 -2.37
C ASP A 51 -3.09 -19.27 -1.71
N PHE A 52 -2.00 -19.20 -2.47
CA PHE A 52 -0.64 -19.37 -1.95
C PHE A 52 -0.29 -18.28 -0.93
N ARG A 53 -0.58 -17.01 -1.25
CA ARG A 53 -0.35 -15.90 -0.32
C ARG A 53 -1.15 -16.09 0.98
N LEU A 54 -2.40 -16.52 0.89
CA LEU A 54 -3.25 -16.78 2.05
C LEU A 54 -2.73 -17.94 2.90
N SER A 55 -2.29 -19.05 2.29
CA SER A 55 -1.74 -20.19 3.04
C SER A 55 -0.45 -19.83 3.77
N VAL A 56 0.45 -19.09 3.11
CA VAL A 56 1.69 -18.59 3.72
C VAL A 56 1.36 -17.66 4.89
N LEU A 57 0.45 -16.69 4.70
CA LEU A 57 0.04 -15.78 5.78
C LEU A 57 -0.61 -16.51 6.96
N ALA A 58 -1.46 -17.50 6.70
CA ALA A 58 -2.07 -18.33 7.75
C ALA A 58 -1.01 -19.11 8.54
N SER A 59 -0.04 -19.72 7.85
CA SER A 59 1.06 -20.45 8.50
C SER A 59 2.01 -19.55 9.29
N SER A 60 2.10 -18.25 8.93
CA SER A 60 2.93 -17.27 9.63
C SER A 60 2.32 -16.73 10.92
N GLN A 61 1.03 -17.03 11.20
CA GLN A 61 0.40 -16.66 12.47
C GLN A 61 0.94 -17.55 13.59
N THR A 62 1.81 -17.00 14.43
CA THR A 62 2.22 -17.67 15.68
C THR A 62 1.75 -16.82 16.88
N PRO A 63 1.56 -17.41 18.07
CA PRO A 63 1.28 -16.64 19.29
C PRO A 63 2.36 -15.57 19.59
N TYR A 64 3.57 -15.77 19.07
CA TYR A 64 4.74 -14.93 19.29
C TYR A 64 5.04 -13.95 18.14
N CYS A 65 4.42 -14.14 16.97
CA CYS A 65 4.59 -13.27 15.81
C CYS A 65 3.24 -13.14 15.08
N LYS A 66 2.62 -11.98 15.24
CA LYS A 66 1.52 -11.55 14.38
C LYS A 66 2.16 -10.91 13.13
N GLY A 67 2.51 -11.72 12.14
CA GLY A 67 2.93 -11.20 10.85
C GLY A 67 1.94 -10.12 10.39
N GLY A 68 2.46 -8.94 10.05
CA GLY A 68 1.64 -7.76 9.75
C GLY A 68 0.65 -8.06 8.63
N GLN A 69 -0.63 -8.16 8.97
CA GLN A 69 -1.66 -8.39 7.97
C GLN A 69 -1.84 -7.09 7.18
N ILE A 70 -1.45 -7.11 5.91
CA ILE A 70 -1.64 -5.95 5.03
C ILE A 70 -3.10 -5.99 4.57
N PRO A 71 -3.90 -4.93 4.79
CA PRO A 71 -5.28 -4.86 4.31
C PRO A 71 -5.32 -5.07 2.80
N THR A 72 -6.19 -5.96 2.34
CA THR A 72 -6.30 -6.36 0.93
C THR A 72 -7.72 -6.74 0.60
N PHE A 73 -8.19 -6.42 -0.62
CA PHE A 73 -9.52 -6.81 -1.10
C PHE A 73 -9.64 -8.32 -1.37
N TYR A 74 -8.52 -9.02 -1.50
CA TYR A 74 -8.49 -10.42 -1.93
C TYR A 74 -8.51 -11.42 -0.76
N THR A 75 -8.77 -10.97 0.47
CA THR A 75 -8.86 -11.83 1.65
C THR A 75 -10.31 -12.14 2.00
N HIS A 76 -10.56 -13.35 2.49
CA HIS A 76 -11.87 -13.76 3.00
C HIS A 76 -12.12 -13.27 4.44
N ASN A 77 -11.14 -12.63 5.08
CA ASN A 77 -11.31 -12.05 6.41
C ASN A 77 -11.96 -10.65 6.31
N PRO A 78 -13.20 -10.45 6.81
CA PRO A 78 -13.91 -9.18 6.70
C PRO A 78 -13.19 -8.01 7.39
N ASP A 79 -12.42 -8.27 8.45
CA ASP A 79 -11.71 -7.22 9.18
C ASP A 79 -10.63 -6.56 8.30
N LEU A 80 -9.89 -7.37 7.54
CA LEU A 80 -8.83 -6.89 6.63
C LEU A 80 -9.38 -6.20 5.38
N VAL A 81 -10.56 -6.62 4.92
CA VAL A 81 -11.28 -5.94 3.84
C VAL A 81 -11.77 -4.56 4.31
N SER A 82 -12.28 -4.50 5.55
CA SER A 82 -12.80 -3.28 6.16
C SER A 82 -11.71 -2.24 6.39
N GLU A 83 -10.52 -2.66 6.83
CA GLU A 83 -9.37 -1.76 6.99
C GLU A 83 -8.92 -1.11 5.67
N ASN A 84 -9.03 -1.84 4.55
CA ASN A 84 -8.73 -1.29 3.23
C ASN A 84 -9.73 -0.23 2.76
N SER A 85 -10.90 -0.15 3.41
CA SER A 85 -11.96 0.82 3.11
C SER A 85 -11.74 2.18 3.80
N ARG A 86 -10.69 2.32 4.64
CA ARG A 86 -10.34 3.60 5.26
C ARG A 86 -9.85 4.59 4.18
N ALA A 87 -10.57 5.69 3.98
CA ALA A 87 -10.25 6.70 2.96
C ALA A 87 -9.23 7.78 3.41
N GLY A 88 -8.89 7.81 4.69
CA GLY A 88 -8.03 8.84 5.29
C GLY A 88 -6.61 8.39 5.63
N ARG A 89 -5.89 9.23 6.38
CA ARG A 89 -4.52 8.98 6.86
C ARG A 89 -4.40 7.71 7.72
N GLU A 90 -5.51 7.30 8.34
CA GLU A 90 -5.61 6.09 9.16
C GLU A 90 -5.42 4.79 8.38
N ARG A 91 -5.55 4.82 7.05
CA ARG A 91 -5.21 3.71 6.16
C ARG A 91 -3.79 3.22 6.41
N SER A 92 -2.88 4.14 6.75
CA SER A 92 -1.47 3.82 6.95
C SER A 92 -1.06 3.52 8.38
N SER A 93 -1.98 3.62 9.34
CA SER A 93 -1.67 3.45 10.76
C SER A 93 -1.31 2.00 11.11
N GLY A 94 -1.87 1.02 10.39
CA GLY A 94 -1.67 -0.41 10.62
C GLY A 94 -0.55 -1.05 9.78
N TYR A 95 0.16 -0.30 8.93
CA TYR A 95 1.27 -0.88 8.17
C TYR A 95 2.43 -1.27 9.09
N PHE A 96 3.13 -2.35 8.70
CA PHE A 96 4.37 -2.75 9.34
C PHE A 96 5.38 -1.60 9.32
N LYS A 97 5.91 -1.27 10.49
CA LYS A 97 6.96 -0.26 10.66
C LYS A 97 8.28 -0.99 10.82
N SER A 98 9.18 -0.77 9.87
CA SER A 98 10.58 -1.16 9.97
C SER A 98 11.44 0.08 10.12
N ASP A 99 12.34 0.08 11.08
CA ASP A 99 13.35 1.11 11.19
C ASP A 99 14.47 0.84 10.19
N LEU A 100 14.84 1.87 9.44
CA LEU A 100 15.99 1.83 8.54
C LEU A 100 17.21 2.37 9.28
N TYR A 101 18.36 1.72 9.10
CA TYR A 101 19.63 2.14 9.73
C TYR A 101 20.18 3.45 9.14
N ASN A 102 19.80 3.78 7.91
CA ASN A 102 20.17 5.03 7.22
C ASN A 102 19.05 6.07 7.34
N GLN A 103 18.78 6.53 8.56
CA GLN A 103 17.76 7.56 8.78
C GLN A 103 18.40 8.94 8.88
N ASP A 104 17.89 9.87 8.07
CA ASP A 104 18.24 11.29 8.14
C ASP A 104 17.42 11.97 9.25
N PHE A 105 18.10 12.43 10.30
CA PHE A 105 17.47 13.02 11.47
C PHE A 105 16.80 14.36 11.16
N ASP A 106 17.44 15.22 10.37
CA ASP A 106 16.91 16.56 10.03
C ASP A 106 15.63 16.41 9.21
N ARG A 107 15.65 15.51 8.22
CA ARG A 107 14.46 15.21 7.42
C ARG A 107 13.34 14.58 8.26
N SER A 108 13.69 13.74 9.24
CA SER A 108 12.68 13.14 10.13
C SER A 108 11.97 14.18 11.01
N GLU A 109 12.71 15.16 11.53
CA GLU A 109 12.15 16.27 12.29
C GLU A 109 11.22 17.14 11.42
N GLU A 110 11.63 17.44 10.19
CA GLU A 110 10.83 18.21 9.22
C GLU A 110 9.47 17.53 8.96
N ILE A 111 9.49 16.22 8.64
CA ILE A 111 8.27 15.44 8.36
C ILE A 111 7.35 15.40 9.60
N SER A 112 7.93 15.27 10.79
CA SER A 112 7.18 15.27 12.05
C SER A 112 6.44 16.60 12.26
N ARG A 113 7.13 17.73 12.01
CA ARG A 113 6.60 19.09 12.19
C ARG A 113 5.68 19.54 11.06
N PHE A 114 5.72 18.90 9.89
CA PHE A 114 4.95 19.28 8.70
C PHE A 114 3.48 19.57 8.98
N ASN A 115 2.78 18.69 9.70
CA ASN A 115 1.35 18.90 9.99
C ASN A 115 1.11 20.16 10.83
N LEU A 116 1.94 20.39 11.84
CA LEU A 116 1.85 21.58 12.69
C LEU A 116 2.08 22.85 11.86
N LEU A 117 3.13 22.87 11.04
CA LEU A 117 3.45 24.01 10.17
C LEU A 117 2.33 24.26 9.15
N ALA A 118 1.76 23.22 8.55
CA ALA A 118 0.64 23.35 7.64
C ALA A 118 -0.59 23.97 8.32
N GLN A 119 -0.88 23.58 9.57
CA GLN A 119 -1.97 24.19 10.34
C GLN A 119 -1.67 25.64 10.73
N GLN A 120 -0.42 25.98 11.05
CA GLN A 120 -0.01 27.36 11.29
C GLN A 120 -0.13 28.22 10.02
N HIS A 121 0.25 27.68 8.86
CA HIS A 121 0.13 28.36 7.57
C HIS A 121 -1.33 28.71 7.22
N ARG A 122 -2.32 27.93 7.67
CA ARG A 122 -3.75 28.28 7.49
C ARG A 122 -4.10 29.65 8.06
N GLN A 123 -3.40 30.11 9.09
CA GLN A 123 -3.60 31.44 9.67
C GLN A 123 -3.28 32.56 8.69
N GLN A 124 -2.43 32.33 7.68
CA GLN A 124 -2.09 33.32 6.67
C GLN A 124 -3.24 33.60 5.70
N TYR A 125 -4.12 32.63 5.47
CA TYR A 125 -5.32 32.81 4.64
C TYR A 125 -6.47 33.50 5.37
N LYS A 126 -6.32 33.79 6.67
CA LYS A 126 -7.30 34.61 7.37
C LYS A 126 -7.29 36.01 6.78
N ASP A 127 -8.48 36.55 6.55
CA ASP A 127 -8.61 37.92 6.10
C ASP A 127 -8.01 38.87 7.15
N LYS A 128 -7.07 39.70 6.70
CA LYS A 128 -6.41 40.74 7.51
C LYS A 128 -7.00 42.13 7.24
N THR A 129 -7.78 42.27 6.17
CA THR A 129 -8.32 43.56 5.71
C THR A 129 -9.62 43.93 6.41
N GLY A 130 -10.30 42.96 7.03
CA GLY A 130 -11.57 43.16 7.73
C GLY A 130 -12.75 43.38 6.79
N THR A 131 -12.60 43.09 5.50
CA THR A 131 -13.69 43.22 4.51
C THR A 131 -14.60 41.99 4.50
N LEU A 132 -14.07 40.80 4.82
CA LEU A 132 -14.86 39.59 4.94
C LEU A 132 -15.43 39.44 6.36
N LYS A 133 -16.75 39.23 6.46
CA LYS A 133 -17.41 38.94 7.73
C LYS A 133 -16.96 37.56 8.23
N SER A 134 -16.46 37.51 9.46
CA SER A 134 -16.12 36.24 10.12
C SER A 134 -17.38 35.38 10.28
N VAL A 135 -17.29 34.11 9.91
CA VAL A 135 -18.36 33.14 10.15
C VAL A 135 -18.26 32.70 11.62
N PRO A 136 -19.25 33.01 12.48
CA PRO A 136 -19.15 32.74 13.92
C PRO A 136 -19.16 31.26 14.25
N GLU A 137 -19.83 30.44 13.42
CA GLU A 137 -19.87 29.00 13.60
C GLU A 137 -19.78 28.30 12.25
N PHE A 138 -18.79 27.40 12.11
CA PHE A 138 -18.66 26.53 10.97
C PHE A 138 -19.09 25.12 11.40
N HIS A 139 -20.31 24.72 11.04
CA HIS A 139 -20.78 23.37 11.33
C HIS A 139 -20.06 22.37 10.43
N ILE A 140 -19.09 21.67 11.00
CA ILE A 140 -18.58 20.45 10.37
C ILE A 140 -19.75 19.47 10.35
N PRO A 141 -20.07 18.84 9.21
CA PRO A 141 -21.10 17.81 9.16
C PRO A 141 -20.72 16.68 10.11
N SER A 142 -21.31 16.66 11.30
CA SER A 142 -21.17 15.57 12.24
C SER A 142 -22.03 14.40 11.77
N ALA A 143 -21.59 13.18 12.07
CA ALA A 143 -22.44 12.02 11.86
C ALA A 143 -23.76 12.23 12.61
N HIS A 144 -24.87 11.78 12.02
CA HIS A 144 -26.22 12.01 12.53
C HIS A 144 -26.37 11.57 14.01
N LEU A 145 -25.70 10.47 14.39
CA LEU A 145 -25.71 9.92 15.73
C LEU A 145 -25.03 10.82 16.76
N ASP A 146 -23.90 11.44 16.43
CA ASP A 146 -23.19 12.36 17.33
C ASP A 146 -24.04 13.61 17.61
N ARG A 147 -24.74 14.09 16.58
CA ARG A 147 -25.69 15.21 16.71
C ARG A 147 -26.87 14.86 17.62
N ILE A 148 -27.42 13.65 17.51
CA ILE A 148 -28.50 13.16 18.37
C ILE A 148 -28.00 13.02 19.81
N ARG A 149 -26.87 12.34 20.00
CA ARG A 149 -26.26 12.13 21.32
C ARG A 149 -26.06 13.46 22.06
N ASN A 150 -25.43 14.44 21.44
CA ASN A 150 -25.17 15.73 22.06
C ASN A 150 -26.44 16.56 22.34
N ARG A 151 -27.55 16.29 21.66
CA ARG A 151 -28.82 17.01 21.86
C ARG A 151 -29.65 16.44 23.01
N TYR A 152 -29.60 15.13 23.22
CA TYR A 152 -30.53 14.44 24.14
C TYR A 152 -29.84 13.79 25.34
N MET A 153 -28.52 13.65 25.32
CA MET A 153 -27.74 13.00 26.39
C MET A 153 -26.84 13.98 27.16
N ASN A 154 -27.07 15.29 27.01
CA ASN A 154 -26.45 16.35 27.81
C ASN A 154 -27.47 16.93 28.79
#